data_AF-A0A7W0KI59-F1
#
_entry.id   AF-A0A7W0KI59-F1
#
_cell.length_a   1.000
_cell.length_b   1.000
_cell.length_c   1.000
_cell.angle_alpha   90.00
_cell.angle_beta   90.00
_cell.angle_gamma   90.00
#
_symmetry.space_group_name_H-M   'P 1'
#
loop_
_entity.id
_entity.type
_entity.pdbx_description
1 polymer ?
#
loop_
_entity_poly.entity_id
_entity_poly.type
_entity_poly.pdbx_seq_one_letter_code
_entity_poly.pdbx_strand_id
1 'polypeptide(L)'
;VTGRLDEDHYLMSTTSSGAAAIWEWVENWLQTEHPEWQVHVTPVTTAYASINVAGPRSRELVGRLTEGIDLSAEAFPYMNVRTGRIAGVDDCVLLRIGFTGELSYELHVPSGFGMHVWERLLEYGKDLGVKAFGVEAQRILRLEKGHLIIGQDTDGLTRAYSAGLDWAVKLDKDDFAGKPELVWQHAETGGMRLVGLQPVDGSIVPPEASQIVRPGSGKTLEIVGRITSSRMSPTLNRSICLGQLDASVAAPGTVVTVRLPDGRDIPARVTEQLAHLDPSGERQQLVTDVPDAVTAAIAPPDLPRSAISPDRVAASRPATGGAPDAPVCLYDLSGLAKFGVRATPDGPAAQALGTDFAATTRASDGRLVVGAGPGEWLVLVESAISDDVRRRLEAEVESCGEFVSVVDLTHGRALIRLAGARSADLLAKVCGIDFSDDITPDGSALRTSVAKLVTDIVRDDQDGVPSYLLHCERSSGAYLFHALVDAGTEFGIEAIR
;
A
#
# COMPACT_ATOMS: atom_id res chain seq x y z
N VAL A 1 -0.84 -6.38 7.76
CA VAL A 1 -1.25 -7.81 7.71
C VAL A 1 -0.43 -8.49 6.62
N THR A 2 -0.15 -9.78 6.70
CA THR A 2 0.57 -10.50 5.63
C THR A 2 -0.28 -11.68 5.16
N GLY A 3 -0.66 -11.69 3.89
CA GLY A 3 -1.34 -12.80 3.23
C GLY A 3 -0.31 -13.69 2.52
N ARG A 4 -0.33 -14.99 2.81
CA ARG A 4 0.43 -15.99 2.05
C ARG A 4 -0.38 -16.39 0.82
N LEU A 5 0.03 -15.92 -0.35
CA LEU A 5 -0.66 -16.12 -1.63
C LEU A 5 -0.28 -17.47 -2.25
N ASP A 6 0.96 -17.91 -2.05
CA ASP A 6 1.49 -19.22 -2.46
C ASP A 6 2.54 -19.69 -1.45
N GLU A 7 3.22 -20.83 -1.71
CA GLU A 7 4.26 -21.39 -0.85
C GLU A 7 5.33 -20.32 -0.49
N ASP A 8 5.81 -19.60 -1.50
CA ASP A 8 6.89 -18.62 -1.41
C ASP A 8 6.47 -17.18 -1.78
N HIS A 9 5.17 -16.93 -1.96
CA HIS A 9 4.65 -15.62 -2.35
C HIS A 9 3.77 -15.02 -1.25
N TYR A 10 4.15 -13.83 -0.78
CA TYR A 10 3.47 -13.12 0.30
C TYR A 10 3.15 -11.69 -0.12
N LEU A 11 1.95 -11.21 0.26
CA LEU A 11 1.55 -9.81 0.16
C LEU A 11 1.45 -9.21 1.56
N MET A 12 2.25 -8.18 1.83
CA MET A 12 2.29 -7.50 3.13
C MET A 12 1.67 -6.09 3.03
N SER A 13 0.74 -5.80 3.94
CA SER A 13 0.22 -4.46 4.20
C SER A 13 0.78 -3.89 5.50
N THR A 14 1.13 -2.61 5.48
CA THR A 14 1.64 -1.83 6.62
C THR A 14 0.70 -0.66 6.91
N THR A 15 1.01 0.16 7.92
CA THR A 15 0.35 1.46 8.05
C THR A 15 0.72 2.37 6.88
N SER A 16 -0.17 3.29 6.51
CA SER A 16 0.05 4.18 5.37
C SER A 16 1.34 5.00 5.48
N SER A 17 1.63 5.54 6.67
CA SER A 17 2.87 6.30 6.92
C SER A 17 4.11 5.42 7.12
N GLY A 18 3.94 4.13 7.41
CA GLY A 18 5.05 3.21 7.66
C GLY A 18 5.58 2.50 6.42
N ALA A 19 4.90 2.61 5.27
CA ALA A 19 5.19 1.79 4.08
C ALA A 19 6.66 1.90 3.62
N ALA A 20 7.19 3.12 3.46
CA ALA A 20 8.58 3.32 3.05
C ALA A 20 9.57 2.81 4.10
N ALA A 21 9.37 3.18 5.37
CA ALA A 21 10.26 2.78 6.46
C ALA A 21 10.33 1.26 6.65
N ILE A 22 9.22 0.55 6.48
CA ILE A 22 9.22 -0.93 6.56
C ILE A 22 9.94 -1.54 5.36
N TRP A 23 9.70 -1.03 4.14
CA TRP A 23 10.43 -1.51 2.96
C TRP A 23 11.94 -1.30 3.11
N GLU A 24 12.38 -0.09 3.49
CA GLU A 24 13.79 0.23 3.73
C GLU A 24 14.40 -0.65 4.84
N TRP A 25 13.65 -0.90 5.92
CA TRP A 25 14.11 -1.78 6.99
C TRP A 25 14.32 -3.20 6.47
N VAL A 26 13.37 -3.78 5.73
CA VAL A 26 13.52 -5.13 5.19
C VAL A 26 14.68 -5.21 4.19
N GLU A 27 14.80 -4.26 3.26
CA GLU A 27 15.93 -4.21 2.32
C GLU A 27 17.27 -4.11 3.04
N ASN A 28 17.36 -3.30 4.11
CA ASN A 28 18.59 -3.21 4.89
C ASN A 28 18.98 -4.57 5.48
N TRP A 29 18.05 -5.30 6.09
CA TRP A 29 18.32 -6.64 6.62
C TRP A 29 18.76 -7.63 5.53
N LEU A 30 18.07 -7.64 4.39
CA LEU A 30 18.40 -8.52 3.27
C LEU A 30 19.77 -8.18 2.66
N GLN A 31 20.17 -6.92 2.63
CA GLN A 31 21.43 -6.51 2.02
C GLN A 31 22.63 -6.59 2.98
N THR A 32 22.41 -6.44 4.29
CA THR A 32 23.51 -6.28 5.27
C THR A 32 23.64 -7.42 6.27
N GLU A 33 22.53 -8.00 6.74
CA GLU A 33 22.54 -9.02 7.79
C GLU A 33 22.34 -10.43 7.22
N HIS A 34 21.50 -10.58 6.20
CA HIS A 34 21.16 -11.86 5.57
C HIS A 34 21.18 -11.84 4.03
N PRO A 35 22.30 -11.47 3.39
CA PRO A 35 22.44 -11.48 1.92
C PRO A 35 22.33 -12.88 1.30
N GLU A 36 22.44 -13.94 2.09
CA GLU A 36 22.26 -15.32 1.65
C GLU A 36 20.78 -15.74 1.51
N TRP A 37 19.84 -14.95 2.03
CA TRP A 37 18.42 -15.28 1.93
C TRP A 37 17.90 -15.06 0.51
N GLN A 38 17.20 -16.07 -0.02
CA GLN A 38 16.51 -15.98 -1.30
C GLN A 38 15.16 -15.29 -1.12
N VAL A 39 15.19 -14.00 -0.80
CA VAL A 39 13.99 -13.19 -0.56
C VAL A 39 14.10 -11.90 -1.36
N HIS A 40 13.09 -11.64 -2.19
CA HIS A 40 12.95 -10.40 -2.93
C HIS A 40 11.75 -9.63 -2.41
N VAL A 41 11.93 -8.33 -2.14
CA VAL A 41 10.83 -7.45 -1.73
C VAL A 41 10.60 -6.40 -2.80
N THR A 42 9.36 -6.29 -3.26
CA THR A 42 8.97 -5.28 -4.26
C THR A 42 7.84 -4.44 -3.69
N PRO A 43 8.02 -3.12 -3.53
CA PRO A 43 6.95 -2.25 -3.07
C PRO A 43 5.85 -2.16 -4.15
N VAL A 44 4.66 -2.67 -3.80
CA VAL A 44 3.46 -2.68 -4.66
C VAL A 44 2.36 -1.74 -4.13
N THR A 45 2.73 -0.77 -3.28
CA THR A 45 1.81 0.17 -2.60
C THR A 45 0.88 0.89 -3.57
N THR A 46 1.37 1.30 -4.74
CA THR A 46 0.58 2.01 -5.76
C THR A 46 -0.01 1.08 -6.83
N ALA A 47 0.39 -0.19 -6.84
CA ALA A 47 -0.09 -1.19 -7.79
C ALA A 47 -1.52 -1.66 -7.49
N TYR A 48 -1.93 -1.59 -6.23
CA TYR A 48 -3.27 -1.94 -5.80
C TYR A 48 -4.04 -0.74 -5.25
N ALA A 49 -5.32 -0.66 -5.60
CA ALA A 49 -6.30 0.07 -4.80
C ALA A 49 -6.84 -0.91 -3.73
N SER A 50 -6.90 -0.49 -2.47
CA SER A 50 -7.50 -1.27 -1.38
C SER A 50 -8.87 -0.70 -1.01
N ILE A 51 -9.89 -1.57 -0.97
CA ILE A 51 -11.27 -1.23 -0.64
C ILE A 51 -11.73 -2.11 0.52
N ASN A 52 -12.08 -1.50 1.65
CA ASN A 52 -12.68 -2.21 2.78
C ASN A 52 -14.22 -2.27 2.61
N VAL A 53 -14.77 -3.49 2.56
CA VAL A 53 -16.21 -3.74 2.55
C VAL A 53 -16.59 -4.37 3.88
N ALA A 54 -17.24 -3.62 4.75
CA ALA A 54 -17.53 -4.01 6.13
C ALA A 54 -19.04 -3.94 6.45
N GLY A 55 -19.50 -4.87 7.28
CA GLY A 55 -20.87 -4.96 7.77
C GLY A 55 -21.49 -6.34 7.57
N PRO A 56 -22.66 -6.60 8.17
CA PRO A 56 -23.29 -7.93 8.15
C PRO A 56 -23.68 -8.42 6.74
N ARG A 57 -23.83 -7.51 5.77
CA ARG A 57 -24.14 -7.82 4.36
C ARG A 57 -22.92 -7.77 3.44
N SER A 58 -21.70 -7.64 3.98
CA SER A 58 -20.47 -7.53 3.17
C SER A 58 -20.21 -8.78 2.34
N ARG A 59 -20.39 -9.98 2.90
CA ARG A 59 -20.25 -11.25 2.17
C ARG A 59 -21.17 -11.34 0.96
N GLU A 60 -22.44 -10.97 1.14
CA GLU A 60 -23.40 -10.95 0.04
C GLU A 60 -23.00 -9.95 -1.04
N LEU A 61 -22.62 -8.72 -0.66
CA LEU A 61 -22.20 -7.71 -1.62
C LEU A 61 -20.96 -8.16 -2.41
N VAL A 62 -19.92 -8.64 -1.72
CA VAL A 62 -18.70 -9.14 -2.37
C VAL A 62 -19.01 -10.35 -3.26
N GLY A 63 -19.90 -11.24 -2.81
CA GLY A 63 -20.35 -12.40 -3.58
C GLY A 63 -21.06 -12.06 -4.89
N ARG A 64 -21.80 -10.94 -4.96
CA ARG A 64 -22.43 -10.47 -6.21
C ARG A 64 -21.43 -10.08 -7.30
N LEU A 65 -20.18 -9.78 -6.92
CA LEU A 65 -19.15 -9.28 -7.83
C LEU A 65 -17.98 -10.26 -7.98
N THR A 66 -17.93 -11.35 -7.22
CA THR A 66 -16.79 -12.28 -7.22
C THR A 66 -17.07 -13.50 -8.08
N GLU A 67 -16.15 -13.85 -8.97
CA GLU A 67 -16.24 -15.03 -9.83
C GLU A 67 -15.24 -16.10 -9.37
N GLY A 68 -15.70 -17.35 -9.24
CA GLY A 68 -14.83 -18.51 -8.98
C GLY A 68 -14.27 -18.66 -7.56
N ILE A 69 -14.70 -17.83 -6.60
CA ILE A 69 -14.29 -17.93 -5.19
C ILE A 69 -15.50 -18.25 -4.32
N ASP A 70 -15.41 -19.32 -3.54
CA ASP A 70 -16.40 -19.64 -2.50
C ASP A 70 -16.18 -18.73 -1.28
N LEU A 71 -17.13 -17.81 -1.06
CA LEU A 71 -17.10 -16.85 0.06
C LEU A 71 -17.87 -17.33 1.30
N SER A 72 -18.37 -18.57 1.28
CA SER A 72 -19.05 -19.16 2.43
C SER A 72 -18.18 -19.12 3.68
N ALA A 73 -18.83 -19.13 4.85
CA ALA A 73 -18.11 -19.00 6.10
C ALA A 73 -17.10 -20.13 6.34
N GLU A 74 -17.41 -21.33 5.83
CA GLU A 74 -16.60 -22.54 5.91
C GLU A 74 -15.40 -22.51 4.94
N ALA A 75 -15.62 -22.17 3.67
CA ALA A 75 -14.57 -22.20 2.64
C ALA A 75 -13.56 -21.05 2.76
N PHE A 76 -14.01 -19.90 3.29
CA PHE A 76 -13.17 -18.71 3.40
C PHE A 76 -13.22 -18.10 4.81
N PRO A 77 -12.67 -18.75 5.84
CA PRO A 77 -12.76 -18.31 7.24
C PRO A 77 -11.95 -17.04 7.53
N TYR A 78 -12.15 -16.43 8.71
CA TYR A 78 -11.43 -15.21 9.12
C TYR A 78 -9.90 -15.40 9.04
N MET A 79 -9.16 -14.32 8.72
CA MET A 79 -7.71 -14.31 8.53
C MET A 79 -7.18 -15.16 7.37
N ASN A 80 -8.03 -15.49 6.40
CA ASN A 80 -7.60 -16.12 5.14
C ASN A 80 -7.45 -15.08 4.03
N VAL A 81 -6.71 -15.47 2.98
CA VAL A 81 -6.54 -14.73 1.74
C VAL A 81 -6.90 -15.61 0.55
N ARG A 82 -7.45 -15.01 -0.52
CA ARG A 82 -7.70 -15.65 -1.81
C ARG A 82 -7.35 -14.68 -2.93
N THR A 83 -6.92 -15.22 -4.07
CA THR A 83 -6.81 -14.46 -5.32
C THR A 83 -7.96 -14.83 -6.23
N GLY A 84 -8.33 -13.92 -7.13
CA GLY A 84 -9.32 -14.20 -8.17
C GLY A 84 -9.88 -12.94 -8.80
N ARG A 85 -11.14 -13.03 -9.25
CA ARG A 85 -11.74 -12.02 -10.10
C ARG A 85 -12.87 -11.27 -9.41
N ILE A 86 -12.85 -9.94 -9.46
CA ILE A 86 -13.85 -9.05 -8.85
C ILE A 86 -14.35 -8.05 -9.88
N ALA A 87 -15.67 -8.01 -10.10
CA ALA A 87 -16.32 -7.09 -11.04
C ALA A 87 -15.70 -7.13 -12.45
N GLY A 88 -15.35 -8.34 -12.93
CA GLY A 88 -14.69 -8.54 -14.22
C GLY A 88 -13.19 -8.24 -14.26
N VAL A 89 -12.57 -7.86 -13.14
CA VAL A 89 -11.14 -7.54 -13.03
C VAL A 89 -10.38 -8.72 -12.46
N ASP A 90 -9.37 -9.20 -13.18
CA ASP A 90 -8.49 -10.31 -12.77
C ASP A 90 -7.42 -9.85 -11.77
N ASP A 91 -6.63 -10.80 -11.26
CA ASP A 91 -5.50 -10.56 -10.34
C ASP A 91 -5.85 -9.74 -9.08
N CYS A 92 -7.09 -9.87 -8.59
CA CYS A 92 -7.51 -9.27 -7.33
C CYS A 92 -7.13 -10.16 -6.15
N VAL A 93 -6.83 -9.54 -5.00
CA VAL A 93 -6.57 -10.23 -3.72
C VAL A 93 -7.67 -9.86 -2.72
N LEU A 94 -8.31 -10.86 -2.14
CA LEU A 94 -9.33 -10.72 -1.11
C LEU A 94 -8.75 -11.21 0.21
N LEU A 95 -8.76 -10.37 1.24
CA LEU A 95 -8.46 -10.78 2.61
C LEU A 95 -9.73 -10.74 3.45
N ARG A 96 -10.07 -11.83 4.12
CA ARG A 96 -11.15 -11.85 5.12
C ARG A 96 -10.61 -11.33 6.45
N ILE A 97 -10.41 -10.02 6.50
CA ILE A 97 -9.89 -9.25 7.64
C ILE A 97 -10.72 -7.98 7.83
N GLY A 98 -10.68 -7.38 9.02
CA GLY A 98 -11.41 -6.14 9.29
C GLY A 98 -10.85 -5.35 10.46
N PHE A 99 -10.85 -4.03 10.32
CA PHE A 99 -10.49 -3.10 11.39
C PHE A 99 -11.72 -2.48 12.08
N THR A 100 -12.93 -2.81 11.61
CA THR A 100 -14.21 -2.26 12.08
C THR A 100 -14.89 -3.14 13.14
N GLY A 101 -14.49 -4.41 13.28
CA GLY A 101 -15.14 -5.39 14.15
C GLY A 101 -16.38 -6.07 13.59
N GLU A 102 -16.76 -5.72 12.36
CA GLU A 102 -17.81 -6.39 11.62
C GLU A 102 -17.21 -7.39 10.64
N LEU A 103 -18.01 -8.35 10.19
CA LEU A 103 -17.70 -9.15 9.00
C LEU A 103 -17.22 -8.22 7.86
N SER A 104 -15.98 -8.45 7.44
CA SER A 104 -15.28 -7.54 6.54
C SER A 104 -14.40 -8.29 5.55
N TYR A 105 -14.23 -7.67 4.39
CA TYR A 105 -13.28 -8.04 3.35
C TYR A 105 -12.44 -6.82 2.99
N GLU A 106 -11.14 -7.01 2.83
CA GLU A 106 -10.24 -6.05 2.19
C GLU A 106 -9.97 -6.54 0.77
N LEU A 107 -10.35 -5.74 -0.22
CA LEU A 107 -10.22 -6.05 -1.64
C LEU A 107 -9.06 -5.23 -2.20
N HIS A 108 -7.97 -5.89 -2.58
CA HIS A 108 -6.89 -5.28 -3.34
C HIS A 108 -7.10 -5.57 -4.80
N VAL A 109 -7.33 -4.51 -5.58
CA VAL A 109 -7.60 -4.60 -7.02
C VAL A 109 -6.53 -3.83 -7.78
N PRO A 110 -6.11 -4.26 -8.97
CA PRO A 110 -5.12 -3.50 -9.73
C PRO A 110 -5.57 -2.04 -9.87
N SER A 111 -4.70 -1.10 -9.50
CA SER A 111 -5.11 0.27 -9.16
C SER A 111 -5.76 1.05 -10.31
N GLY A 112 -5.47 0.68 -11.56
CA GLY A 112 -6.16 1.20 -12.74
C GLY A 112 -7.66 0.92 -12.77
N PHE A 113 -8.13 -0.11 -12.05
CA PHE A 113 -9.54 -0.50 -11.97
C PHE A 113 -10.21 -0.12 -10.64
N GLY A 114 -9.50 0.56 -9.74
CA GLY A 114 -10.02 0.88 -8.41
C GLY A 114 -11.36 1.61 -8.42
N MET A 115 -11.52 2.62 -9.30
CA MET A 115 -12.77 3.37 -9.42
C MET A 115 -13.92 2.50 -9.93
N HIS A 116 -13.66 1.65 -10.93
CA HIS A 116 -14.67 0.73 -11.47
C HIS A 116 -15.19 -0.22 -10.40
N VAL A 117 -14.29 -0.87 -9.65
CA VAL A 117 -14.72 -1.79 -8.58
C VAL A 117 -15.48 -1.04 -7.48
N TRP A 118 -15.04 0.16 -7.12
CA TRP A 118 -15.73 1.02 -6.15
C TRP A 118 -17.16 1.36 -6.59
N GLU A 119 -17.35 1.81 -7.84
CA GLU A 119 -18.67 2.13 -8.40
C GLU A 119 -19.57 0.91 -8.47
N ARG A 120 -19.03 -0.26 -8.85
CA ARG A 120 -19.77 -1.52 -8.89
C ARG A 120 -20.22 -1.98 -7.50
N LEU A 121 -19.40 -1.81 -6.46
CA LEU A 121 -19.79 -2.08 -5.08
C LEU A 121 -20.97 -1.20 -4.63
N LEU A 122 -20.96 0.09 -5.00
CA LEU A 122 -22.06 1.01 -4.67
C LEU A 122 -23.33 0.69 -5.47
N GLU A 123 -23.20 0.35 -6.75
CA GLU A 123 -24.31 -0.03 -7.62
C GLU A 123 -24.99 -1.31 -7.13
N TYR A 124 -24.22 -2.39 -6.96
CA TYR A 124 -24.72 -3.72 -6.59
C TYR A 124 -25.03 -3.86 -5.10
N GLY A 125 -24.65 -2.89 -4.27
CA GLY A 125 -25.00 -2.84 -2.85
C GLY A 125 -26.15 -1.90 -2.51
N LYS A 126 -26.75 -1.22 -3.51
CA LYS A 126 -27.77 -0.20 -3.29
C LYS A 126 -29.00 -0.72 -2.53
N ASP A 127 -29.49 -1.90 -2.88
CA ASP A 127 -30.59 -2.59 -2.19
C ASP A 127 -30.19 -3.14 -0.81
N LEU A 128 -28.89 -3.35 -0.58
CA LEU A 128 -28.32 -3.71 0.72
C LEU A 128 -28.12 -2.50 1.65
N GLY A 129 -28.34 -1.28 1.16
CA GLY A 129 -28.10 -0.05 1.89
C GLY A 129 -26.62 0.30 2.06
N VAL A 130 -25.76 -0.15 1.12
CA VAL A 130 -24.33 0.18 1.12
C VAL A 130 -24.10 1.69 1.16
N LYS A 131 -23.10 2.12 1.93
CA LYS A 131 -22.70 3.52 2.02
C LYS A 131 -21.18 3.62 2.10
N ALA A 132 -20.63 4.63 1.44
CA ALA A 132 -19.24 4.99 1.63
C ALA A 132 -19.02 5.53 3.05
N PHE A 133 -17.90 5.16 3.66
CA PHE A 133 -17.45 5.72 4.93
C PHE A 133 -15.96 6.07 4.84
N GLY A 134 -15.55 7.09 5.60
CA GLY A 134 -14.19 7.58 5.63
C GLY A 134 -13.46 7.27 6.94
N VAL A 135 -12.28 7.85 7.07
CA VAL A 135 -11.35 7.62 8.20
C VAL A 135 -12.00 7.91 9.55
N GLU A 136 -12.82 8.97 9.71
CA GLU A 136 -13.42 9.27 11.03
C GLU A 136 -14.44 8.21 11.48
N ALA A 137 -15.24 7.65 10.56
CA ALA A 137 -16.12 6.54 10.88
C ALA A 137 -15.30 5.29 11.25
N GLN A 138 -14.23 5.00 10.48
CA GLN A 138 -13.31 3.91 10.79
C GLN A 138 -12.65 4.08 12.17
N ARG A 139 -12.25 5.30 12.55
CA ARG A 139 -11.65 5.62 13.86
C ARG A 139 -12.60 5.36 15.01
N ILE A 140 -13.91 5.53 14.82
CA ILE A 140 -14.92 5.15 15.81
C ILE A 140 -15.05 3.62 15.88
N LEU A 141 -15.27 2.96 14.75
CA LEU A 141 -15.51 1.51 14.68
C LEU A 141 -14.33 0.70 15.26
N ARG A 142 -13.10 1.06 14.89
CA ARG A 142 -11.90 0.41 15.45
C ARG A 142 -11.77 0.62 16.95
N LEU A 143 -12.18 1.80 17.44
CA LEU A 143 -12.09 2.15 18.86
C LEU A 143 -13.17 1.42 19.67
N GLU A 144 -14.35 1.20 19.10
CA GLU A 144 -15.39 0.34 19.67
C GLU A 144 -14.86 -1.09 19.91
N LYS A 145 -13.96 -1.57 19.04
CA LYS A 145 -13.25 -2.86 19.19
C LYS A 145 -11.98 -2.81 20.01
N GLY A 146 -11.56 -1.63 20.48
CA GLY A 146 -10.32 -1.47 21.22
C GLY A 146 -9.06 -1.70 20.38
N HIS A 147 -9.16 -1.67 19.05
CA HIS A 147 -7.99 -1.79 18.18
C HIS A 147 -7.11 -0.54 18.28
N LEU A 148 -5.82 -0.74 18.49
CA LEU A 148 -4.82 0.34 18.55
C LEU A 148 -4.41 0.83 17.15
N ILE A 149 -3.96 2.07 17.07
CA ILE A 149 -3.33 2.65 15.88
C ILE A 149 -1.87 2.99 16.23
N ILE A 150 -0.93 2.46 15.42
CA ILE A 150 0.49 2.77 15.55
C ILE A 150 0.72 4.28 15.35
N GLY A 151 1.47 4.90 16.25
CA GLY A 151 1.75 6.34 16.24
C GLY A 151 0.66 7.22 16.88
N GLN A 152 -0.47 6.63 17.29
CA GLN A 152 -1.51 7.31 18.07
C GLN A 152 -1.66 6.69 19.46
N ASP A 153 -1.96 5.39 19.50
CA ASP A 153 -2.05 4.60 20.72
C ASP A 153 -0.70 4.00 21.14
N THR A 154 0.27 4.06 20.22
CA THR A 154 1.68 3.76 20.47
C THR A 154 2.54 4.97 20.13
N ASP A 155 3.73 5.01 20.72
CA ASP A 155 4.82 5.94 20.44
C ASP A 155 6.15 5.17 20.46
N GLY A 156 7.27 5.86 20.26
CA GLY A 156 8.60 5.25 20.24
C GLY A 156 9.05 4.63 21.57
N LEU A 157 8.30 4.82 22.66
CA LEU A 157 8.58 4.23 23.98
C LEU A 157 7.61 3.09 24.32
N THR A 158 6.60 2.87 23.48
CA THR A 158 5.57 1.88 23.72
C THR A 158 6.12 0.48 23.48
N ARG A 159 6.05 -0.36 24.51
CA ARG A 159 6.51 -1.75 24.52
C ARG A 159 5.40 -2.69 24.02
N ALA A 160 5.77 -3.87 23.51
CA ALA A 160 4.79 -4.82 22.97
C ALA A 160 3.77 -5.28 24.02
N TYR A 161 4.23 -5.72 25.19
CA TYR A 161 3.37 -6.12 26.31
C TYR A 161 2.61 -4.93 26.92
N SER A 162 3.21 -3.73 26.91
CA SER A 162 2.51 -2.51 27.29
C SER A 162 1.33 -2.20 26.35
N ALA A 163 1.41 -2.57 25.07
CA ALA A 163 0.35 -2.38 24.09
C ALA A 163 -0.68 -3.52 24.04
N GLY A 164 -0.56 -4.54 24.90
CA GLY A 164 -1.43 -5.72 24.89
C GLY A 164 -1.20 -6.65 23.69
N LEU A 165 0.02 -6.68 23.15
CA LEU A 165 0.40 -7.50 22.00
C LEU A 165 0.98 -8.87 22.40
N ASP A 166 0.75 -9.30 23.63
CA ASP A 166 1.21 -10.57 24.22
C ASP A 166 0.90 -11.76 23.30
N TRP A 167 -0.30 -11.77 22.72
CA TRP A 167 -0.78 -12.84 21.84
C TRP A 167 0.02 -12.96 20.53
N ALA A 168 0.65 -11.86 20.08
CA ALA A 168 1.41 -11.79 18.84
C ALA A 168 2.90 -12.13 19.03
N VAL A 169 3.43 -12.05 20.26
CA VAL A 169 4.83 -12.35 20.56
C VAL A 169 5.01 -13.87 20.73
N LYS A 170 5.94 -14.46 19.96
CA LYS A 170 6.23 -15.91 19.95
C LYS A 170 7.67 -16.16 20.36
N LEU A 171 7.93 -16.15 21.67
CA LEU A 171 9.28 -16.30 22.25
C LEU A 171 9.90 -17.69 22.01
N ASP A 172 9.08 -18.67 21.62
CA ASP A 172 9.45 -20.05 21.28
C ASP A 172 10.13 -20.19 19.91
N LYS A 173 10.03 -19.20 19.01
CA LYS A 173 10.81 -19.17 17.76
C LYS A 173 12.29 -19.05 18.07
N ASP A 174 13.16 -19.68 17.28
CA ASP A 174 14.61 -19.66 17.51
C ASP A 174 15.20 -18.25 17.59
N ASP A 175 14.92 -17.41 16.58
CA ASP A 175 15.33 -16.00 16.56
C ASP A 175 14.36 -15.12 15.76
N PHE A 176 14.35 -13.83 16.08
CA PHE A 176 13.75 -12.74 15.30
C PHE A 176 14.20 -11.38 15.84
N ALA A 177 14.21 -10.36 14.97
CA ALA A 177 14.59 -9.00 15.34
C ALA A 177 13.80 -8.50 16.57
N GLY A 178 14.52 -8.14 17.64
CA GLY A 178 13.94 -7.65 18.90
C GLY A 178 13.62 -8.73 19.94
N LYS A 179 13.85 -10.02 19.67
CA LYS A 179 13.58 -11.11 20.64
C LYS A 179 14.25 -10.90 22.01
N PRO A 180 15.54 -10.52 22.14
CA PRO A 180 16.17 -10.35 23.46
C PRO A 180 15.47 -9.30 24.33
N GLU A 181 15.07 -8.17 23.73
CA GLU A 181 14.32 -7.11 24.40
C GLU A 181 12.94 -7.62 24.86
N LEU A 182 12.25 -8.39 24.02
CA LEU A 182 10.94 -8.96 24.38
C LEU A 182 11.03 -10.02 25.49
N VAL A 183 12.13 -10.77 25.59
CA VAL A 183 12.38 -11.67 26.72
C VAL A 183 12.55 -10.86 28.02
N TRP A 184 13.32 -9.78 27.98
CA TRP A 184 13.48 -8.89 29.14
C TRP A 184 12.15 -8.25 29.55
N GLN A 185 11.39 -7.69 28.59
CA GLN A 185 10.09 -7.07 28.87
C GLN A 185 9.08 -8.06 29.46
N HIS A 186 9.11 -9.34 29.05
CA HIS A 186 8.20 -10.35 29.57
C HIS A 186 8.40 -10.60 31.08
N ALA A 187 9.63 -10.42 31.58
CA ALA A 187 9.93 -10.54 33.01
C ALA A 187 9.58 -9.27 33.81
N GLU A 188 9.36 -8.13 33.15
CA GLU A 188 9.11 -6.83 33.76
C GLU A 188 7.62 -6.56 33.95
N THR A 189 7.18 -6.36 35.20
CA THR A 189 5.75 -6.14 35.51
C THR A 189 5.36 -4.67 35.59
N GLY A 190 6.31 -3.73 35.60
CA GLY A 190 6.05 -2.29 35.70
C GLY A 190 5.74 -1.59 34.38
N GLY A 191 5.57 -0.26 34.46
CA GLY A 191 5.45 0.64 33.30
C GLY A 191 4.02 0.85 32.79
N MET A 192 3.90 1.51 31.64
CA MET A 192 2.61 1.85 31.04
C MET A 192 1.90 0.60 30.50
N ARG A 193 0.57 0.65 30.48
CA ARG A 193 -0.35 -0.34 29.91
C ARG A 193 -1.41 0.38 29.09
N LEU A 194 -1.67 -0.11 27.88
CA LEU A 194 -2.81 0.31 27.09
C LEU A 194 -4.08 -0.28 27.72
N VAL A 195 -5.05 0.57 27.99
CA VAL A 195 -6.32 0.21 28.64
C VAL A 195 -7.50 0.83 27.90
N GLY A 196 -8.66 0.19 28.00
CA GLY A 196 -9.93 0.84 27.70
C GLY A 196 -10.37 1.72 28.86
N LEU A 197 -10.92 2.88 28.55
CA LEU A 197 -11.39 3.86 29.53
C LEU A 197 -12.80 4.31 29.19
N GLN A 198 -13.64 4.40 30.21
CA GLN A 198 -15.00 4.93 30.13
C GLN A 198 -15.14 6.14 31.05
N PRO A 199 -15.31 7.36 30.51
CA PRO A 199 -15.75 8.50 31.31
C PRO A 199 -17.03 8.17 32.08
N VAL A 200 -17.08 8.51 33.38
CA VAL A 200 -18.27 8.24 34.22
C VAL A 200 -19.48 8.99 33.67
N ASP A 201 -19.28 10.23 33.22
CA ASP A 201 -20.22 10.92 32.35
C ASP A 201 -19.93 10.56 30.89
N GLY A 202 -20.69 9.61 30.36
CA GLY A 202 -20.56 9.15 28.98
C GLY A 202 -20.89 10.22 27.93
N SER A 203 -21.44 11.38 28.30
CA SER A 203 -21.64 12.48 27.34
C SER A 203 -20.36 13.27 27.06
N ILE A 204 -19.36 13.17 27.95
CA ILE A 204 -18.10 13.89 27.83
C ILE A 204 -17.13 13.06 27.00
N VAL A 205 -16.62 13.65 25.91
CA VAL A 205 -15.53 13.08 25.10
C VAL A 205 -14.23 13.83 25.47
N PRO A 206 -13.34 13.23 26.28
CA PRO A 206 -12.06 13.86 26.59
C PRO A 206 -11.26 14.07 25.31
N PRO A 207 -10.63 15.24 25.11
CA PRO A 207 -9.69 15.41 24.00
C PRO A 207 -8.56 14.39 24.06
N GLU A 208 -8.11 13.91 22.90
CA GLU A 208 -6.91 13.08 22.81
C GLU A 208 -5.71 13.81 23.43
N ALA A 209 -4.79 13.06 24.03
CA ALA A 209 -3.68 13.56 24.86
C ALA A 209 -4.06 14.23 26.19
N SER A 210 -5.35 14.23 26.59
CA SER A 210 -5.73 14.62 27.96
C SER A 210 -4.98 13.79 28.99
N GLN A 211 -4.44 14.45 30.02
CA GLN A 211 -3.59 13.81 31.04
C GLN A 211 -4.44 13.09 32.07
N ILE A 212 -4.00 11.90 32.46
CA ILE A 212 -4.56 11.15 33.58
C ILE A 212 -3.68 11.42 34.78
N VAL A 213 -4.28 11.92 35.86
CA VAL A 213 -3.55 12.45 37.01
C VAL A 213 -4.00 11.82 38.32
N ARG A 214 -3.11 11.80 39.30
CA ARG A 214 -3.43 11.55 40.71
C ARG A 214 -2.81 12.62 41.61
N PRO A 215 -3.26 12.77 42.87
CA PRO A 215 -2.61 13.65 43.82
C PRO A 215 -1.13 13.27 43.99
N GLY A 216 -0.24 14.25 43.81
CA GLY A 216 1.19 14.12 44.06
C GLY A 216 1.59 14.65 45.43
N SER A 217 2.86 15.05 45.57
CA SER A 217 3.35 15.66 46.81
C SER A 217 2.83 17.10 46.98
N GLY A 218 2.28 17.40 48.15
CA GLY A 218 1.70 18.71 48.45
C GLY A 218 0.49 19.05 47.56
N LYS A 219 0.57 20.15 46.79
CA LYS A 219 -0.49 20.59 45.86
C LYS A 219 -0.21 20.20 44.40
N THR A 220 0.78 19.35 44.15
CA THR A 220 1.13 18.92 42.79
C THR A 220 0.24 17.79 42.31
N LEU A 221 0.12 17.65 40.99
CA LEU A 221 -0.50 16.52 40.34
C LEU A 221 0.59 15.67 39.70
N GLU A 222 0.51 14.37 39.91
CA GLU A 222 1.36 13.40 39.24
C GLU A 222 0.62 12.89 38.00
N ILE A 223 1.31 12.90 36.85
CA ILE A 223 0.79 12.31 35.62
C ILE A 223 1.04 10.81 35.69
N VAL A 224 -0.04 10.04 35.60
CA VAL A 224 0.01 8.57 35.60
C VAL A 224 -0.40 7.97 34.26
N GLY A 225 -0.76 8.79 33.28
CA GLY A 225 -1.13 8.31 31.96
C GLY A 225 -1.70 9.40 31.07
N ARG A 226 -2.23 8.98 29.92
CA ARG A 226 -2.88 9.86 28.94
C ARG A 226 -3.98 9.13 28.18
N ILE A 227 -4.97 9.88 27.75
CA ILE A 227 -5.92 9.45 26.72
C ILE A 227 -5.19 9.39 25.37
N THR A 228 -5.23 8.26 24.68
CA THR A 228 -4.61 8.09 23.36
C THR A 228 -5.63 8.25 22.24
N SER A 229 -6.84 7.74 22.46
CA SER A 229 -7.94 7.75 21.50
C SER A 229 -9.26 7.99 22.22
N SER A 230 -10.12 8.84 21.67
CA SER A 230 -11.38 9.22 22.31
C SER A 230 -12.40 9.69 21.29
N ARG A 231 -13.60 9.09 21.30
CA ARG A 231 -14.71 9.47 20.40
C ARG A 231 -16.06 9.24 21.07
N MET A 232 -17.09 9.91 20.56
CA MET A 232 -18.49 9.54 20.84
C MET A 232 -18.86 8.33 19.97
N SER A 233 -19.28 7.23 20.60
CA SER A 233 -19.81 6.06 19.88
C SER A 233 -21.29 6.28 19.56
N PRO A 234 -21.70 6.30 18.28
CA PRO A 234 -23.12 6.33 17.92
C PRO A 234 -23.81 5.00 18.24
N THR A 235 -23.07 3.89 18.29
CA THR A 235 -23.60 2.55 18.59
C THR A 235 -23.95 2.42 20.08
N LEU A 236 -23.10 2.93 20.96
CA LEU A 236 -23.22 2.81 22.42
C LEU A 236 -23.85 4.06 23.06
N ASN A 237 -24.02 5.14 22.29
CA ASN A 237 -24.51 6.44 22.75
C ASN A 237 -23.76 6.99 23.97
N ARG A 238 -22.43 6.79 23.98
CA ARG A 238 -21.49 7.27 25.00
C ARG A 238 -20.09 7.45 24.42
N SER A 239 -19.27 8.27 25.07
CA SER A 239 -17.86 8.35 24.79
C SER A 239 -17.16 7.02 25.11
N ILE A 240 -16.18 6.69 24.29
CA ILE A 240 -15.30 5.53 24.44
C ILE A 240 -13.86 5.99 24.26
N CYS A 241 -12.96 5.43 25.07
CA CYS A 241 -11.56 5.83 25.04
C CYS A 241 -10.62 4.62 25.12
N LEU A 242 -9.42 4.82 24.57
CA LEU A 242 -8.21 4.11 24.95
C LEU A 242 -7.27 5.09 25.65
N GLY A 243 -6.43 4.58 26.53
CA GLY A 243 -5.36 5.35 27.15
C GLY A 243 -4.17 4.49 27.54
N GLN A 244 -3.01 5.12 27.64
CA GLN A 244 -1.84 4.53 28.27
C GLN A 244 -1.83 4.95 29.73
N LEU A 245 -1.72 3.98 30.62
CA LEU A 245 -1.87 4.16 32.05
C LEU A 245 -0.81 3.37 32.80
N ASP A 246 -0.22 3.97 33.82
CA ASP A 246 0.76 3.30 34.68
C ASP A 246 0.14 2.03 35.29
N ALA A 247 0.90 0.94 35.31
CA ALA A 247 0.45 -0.36 35.81
C ALA A 247 -0.15 -0.29 37.23
N SER A 248 0.28 0.65 38.08
CA SER A 248 -0.25 0.81 39.44
C SER A 248 -1.72 1.23 39.50
N VAL A 249 -2.28 1.75 38.40
CA VAL A 249 -3.68 2.19 38.32
C VAL A 249 -4.41 1.64 37.09
N ALA A 250 -3.81 0.68 36.37
CA ALA A 250 -4.35 0.09 35.15
C ALA A 250 -5.29 -1.11 35.37
N ALA A 251 -5.56 -1.51 36.61
CA ALA A 251 -6.45 -2.64 36.90
C ALA A 251 -7.92 -2.30 36.53
N PRO A 252 -8.68 -3.25 35.94
CA PRO A 252 -10.09 -3.07 35.66
C PRO A 252 -10.90 -2.58 36.86
N GLY A 253 -11.89 -1.72 36.59
CA GLY A 253 -12.74 -1.12 37.62
C GLY A 253 -12.13 0.08 38.35
N THR A 254 -10.81 0.28 38.27
CA THR A 254 -10.13 1.46 38.84
C THR A 254 -10.71 2.75 38.26
N VAL A 255 -10.96 3.74 39.12
CA VAL A 255 -11.41 5.08 38.70
C VAL A 255 -10.21 6.01 38.74
N VAL A 256 -9.94 6.66 37.62
CA VAL A 256 -8.85 7.63 37.44
C VAL A 256 -9.41 9.02 37.16
N THR A 257 -8.60 10.04 37.39
CA THR A 257 -8.96 11.43 37.11
C THR A 257 -8.33 11.87 35.79
N VAL A 258 -9.16 12.27 34.83
CA VAL A 258 -8.74 12.87 33.56
C VAL A 258 -8.83 14.39 33.68
N ARG A 259 -7.70 15.06 33.50
CA ARG A 259 -7.60 16.51 33.45
C ARG A 259 -7.89 16.99 32.03
N LEU A 260 -8.98 17.71 31.86
CA LEU A 260 -9.36 18.33 30.59
C LEU A 260 -8.56 19.63 30.33
N PRO A 261 -8.42 20.07 29.07
CA PRO A 261 -7.70 21.30 28.73
C PRO A 261 -8.28 22.58 29.35
N ASP A 262 -9.58 22.58 29.67
CA ASP A 262 -10.28 23.68 30.34
C ASP A 262 -10.06 23.71 31.87
N GLY A 263 -9.23 22.81 32.39
CA GLY A 263 -8.88 22.72 33.81
C GLY A 263 -9.85 21.86 34.65
N ARG A 264 -10.95 21.37 34.07
CA ARG A 264 -11.85 20.45 34.78
C ARG A 264 -11.20 19.08 34.97
N ASP A 265 -11.51 18.48 36.11
CA ASP A 265 -11.20 17.08 36.40
C ASP A 265 -12.47 16.25 36.24
N ILE A 266 -12.40 15.19 35.42
CA ILE A 266 -13.50 14.24 35.27
C ILE A 266 -13.06 12.84 35.66
N PRO A 267 -13.91 12.03 36.29
CA PRO A 267 -13.60 10.64 36.56
C PRO A 267 -13.82 9.77 35.31
N ALA A 268 -12.90 8.83 35.07
CA ALA A 268 -13.04 7.77 34.08
C ALA A 268 -12.69 6.41 34.72
N ARG A 269 -13.37 5.34 34.29
CA ARG A 269 -13.18 3.99 34.80
C ARG A 269 -12.40 3.14 33.79
N VAL A 270 -11.41 2.40 34.27
CA VAL A 270 -10.72 1.36 33.48
C VAL A 270 -11.70 0.21 33.19
N THR A 271 -11.85 -0.16 31.92
CA THR A 271 -12.72 -1.25 31.50
C THR A 271 -12.04 -2.61 31.65
N GLU A 272 -12.83 -3.68 31.67
CA GLU A 272 -12.31 -5.06 31.74
C GLU A 272 -11.45 -5.43 30.54
N GLN A 273 -11.81 -4.92 29.36
CA GLN A 273 -11.14 -5.19 28.10
C GLN A 273 -10.98 -3.90 27.30
N LEU A 274 -10.10 -3.91 26.29
CA LEU A 274 -9.94 -2.78 25.38
C LEU A 274 -11.22 -2.52 24.56
N ALA A 275 -11.91 -3.59 24.16
CA ALA A 275 -13.13 -3.51 23.37
C ALA A 275 -14.29 -2.99 24.22
N HIS A 276 -14.99 -1.98 23.70
CA HIS A 276 -16.24 -1.45 24.26
C HIS A 276 -17.47 -2.13 23.68
N LEU A 277 -17.34 -2.77 22.51
CA LEU A 277 -18.40 -3.44 21.76
C LEU A 277 -17.95 -4.82 21.28
N ASP A 278 -18.82 -5.82 21.51
CA ASP A 278 -18.62 -7.19 21.04
C ASP A 278 -17.23 -7.77 21.37
N PRO A 279 -16.82 -7.80 22.66
CA PRO A 279 -15.51 -8.30 23.05
C PRO A 279 -15.21 -9.73 22.59
N SER A 280 -16.23 -10.58 22.43
CA SER A 280 -16.11 -11.94 21.90
C SER A 280 -15.86 -12.01 20.39
N GLY A 281 -16.09 -10.93 19.66
CA GLY A 281 -15.87 -10.86 18.21
C GLY A 281 -16.92 -11.62 17.39
N GLU A 282 -18.11 -11.84 17.93
CA GLU A 282 -19.18 -12.59 17.27
C GLU A 282 -19.61 -11.94 15.95
N ARG A 283 -19.57 -10.61 15.87
CA ARG A 283 -19.96 -9.86 14.67
C ARG A 283 -18.95 -10.02 13.52
N GLN A 284 -17.68 -10.30 13.84
CA GLN A 284 -16.64 -10.62 12.86
C GLN A 284 -16.83 -12.03 12.27
N GLN A 285 -17.40 -12.93 13.06
CA GLN A 285 -17.56 -14.35 12.74
C GLN A 285 -18.95 -14.67 12.15
N LEU A 286 -19.75 -13.66 11.82
CA LEU A 286 -21.09 -13.85 11.26
C LEU A 286 -21.09 -14.83 10.09
N VAL A 287 -21.90 -15.87 10.25
CA VAL A 287 -22.28 -16.81 9.20
C VAL A 287 -23.53 -16.24 8.54
N THR A 288 -23.40 -15.89 7.27
CA THR A 288 -24.50 -15.41 6.44
C THR A 288 -24.45 -16.17 5.13
N ASP A 289 -25.63 -16.46 4.59
CA ASP A 289 -25.73 -17.11 3.29
C ASP A 289 -25.13 -16.20 2.21
N VAL A 290 -24.45 -16.81 1.25
CA VAL A 290 -24.16 -16.18 -0.04
C VAL A 290 -25.39 -16.48 -0.89
N PRO A 291 -26.21 -15.49 -1.27
CA PRO A 291 -27.27 -15.76 -2.25
C PRO A 291 -26.65 -16.37 -3.51
N ASP A 292 -27.41 -17.18 -4.24
CA ASP A 292 -26.98 -17.68 -5.55
C ASP A 292 -26.34 -16.53 -6.33
N ALA A 293 -25.08 -16.71 -6.73
CA ALA A 293 -24.31 -15.66 -7.37
C ALA A 293 -25.15 -15.03 -8.47
N VAL A 294 -25.13 -13.70 -8.58
CA VAL A 294 -25.65 -13.04 -9.77
C VAL A 294 -24.73 -13.50 -10.90
N THR A 295 -25.15 -14.58 -11.56
CA THR A 295 -24.39 -15.47 -12.44
C THR A 295 -24.18 -14.86 -13.82
N ALA A 296 -24.50 -13.58 -13.98
CA ALA A 296 -24.13 -12.84 -15.17
C ALA A 296 -22.65 -12.46 -15.03
N ALA A 297 -21.78 -13.19 -15.73
CA ALA A 297 -20.36 -12.85 -15.85
C ALA A 297 -20.21 -11.37 -16.13
N ILE A 298 -19.50 -10.66 -15.25
CA ILE A 298 -19.26 -9.23 -15.46
C ILE A 298 -18.15 -9.16 -16.49
N ALA A 299 -18.47 -8.60 -17.66
CA ALA A 299 -17.50 -8.43 -18.72
C ALA A 299 -16.29 -7.64 -18.18
N PRO A 300 -15.05 -7.99 -18.60
CA PRO A 300 -13.88 -7.24 -18.20
C PRO A 300 -14.07 -5.75 -18.56
N PRO A 301 -13.73 -4.82 -17.65
CA PRO A 301 -13.88 -3.41 -17.93
C PRO A 301 -13.00 -3.00 -19.11
N ASP A 302 -13.61 -2.35 -20.10
CA ASP A 302 -12.88 -1.71 -21.18
C ASP A 302 -12.42 -0.31 -20.73
N LEU A 303 -11.41 -0.27 -19.86
CA LEU A 303 -10.88 0.96 -19.29
C LEU A 303 -9.46 1.26 -19.79
N PRO A 304 -9.12 2.55 -20.03
CA PRO A 304 -7.75 2.95 -20.27
C PRO A 304 -6.89 2.61 -19.06
N ARG A 305 -5.73 2.01 -19.30
CA ARG A 305 -4.76 1.69 -18.24
C ARG A 305 -4.06 2.94 -17.70
N SER A 306 -4.23 4.11 -18.31
CA SER A 306 -3.57 5.35 -17.91
C SER A 306 -4.31 6.15 -16.83
N ALA A 307 -3.55 6.86 -15.99
CA ALA A 307 -4.04 7.88 -15.06
C ALA A 307 -3.83 9.32 -15.58
N ILE A 308 -3.22 9.50 -16.75
CA ILE A 308 -2.85 10.81 -17.32
C ILE A 308 -3.86 11.23 -18.38
N SER A 309 -4.10 10.38 -19.39
CA SER A 309 -5.15 10.57 -20.40
C SER A 309 -6.19 9.45 -20.24
N PRO A 310 -7.45 9.77 -19.88
CA PRO A 310 -8.53 8.78 -19.87
C PRO A 310 -9.01 8.41 -21.28
N ASP A 311 -8.46 9.02 -22.33
CA ASP A 311 -8.68 8.61 -23.71
C ASP A 311 -7.65 7.54 -24.13
N ARG A 312 -8.03 6.60 -25.01
CA ARG A 312 -7.13 5.55 -25.50
C ARG A 312 -6.02 6.20 -26.36
N VAL A 313 -4.83 6.37 -25.79
CA VAL A 313 -3.68 6.86 -26.55
C VAL A 313 -3.19 5.77 -27.49
N ALA A 314 -3.16 6.05 -28.80
CA ALA A 314 -2.47 5.20 -29.75
C ALA A 314 -0.97 5.24 -29.45
N ALA A 315 -0.26 4.12 -29.59
CA ALA A 315 1.20 4.11 -29.59
C ALA A 315 1.71 4.95 -30.78
N SER A 316 1.80 6.26 -30.62
CA SER A 316 2.31 7.13 -31.66
C SER A 316 3.82 7.13 -31.56
N ARG A 317 4.46 6.53 -32.57
CA ARG A 317 5.83 6.86 -32.93
C ARG A 317 5.93 8.37 -33.15
N PRO A 318 7.04 9.03 -32.76
CA PRO A 318 7.26 10.41 -33.11
C PRO A 318 7.09 10.60 -34.62
N ALA A 319 6.31 11.60 -35.03
CA ALA A 319 6.30 12.00 -36.42
C ALA A 319 7.73 12.37 -36.82
N THR A 320 8.24 11.76 -37.89
CA THR A 320 9.60 11.97 -38.39
C THR A 320 9.88 13.46 -38.55
N GLY A 321 10.81 13.99 -37.77
CA GLY A 321 11.15 15.40 -37.80
C GLY A 321 12.28 15.73 -36.83
N GLY A 322 13.48 15.18 -37.04
CA GLY A 322 14.70 15.58 -36.32
C GLY A 322 15.20 17.00 -36.65
N ALA A 323 14.28 17.89 -37.05
CA ALA A 323 14.61 19.29 -37.26
C ALA A 323 14.85 19.96 -35.89
N PRO A 324 15.88 20.82 -35.74
CA PRO A 324 16.18 21.50 -34.47
C PRO A 324 15.01 22.32 -33.90
N ASP A 325 14.12 22.80 -34.77
CA ASP A 325 12.97 23.63 -34.45
C ASP A 325 11.65 22.83 -34.33
N ALA A 326 11.70 21.50 -34.44
CA ALA A 326 10.52 20.66 -34.25
C ALA A 326 10.06 20.71 -32.78
N PRO A 327 8.72 20.66 -32.54
CA PRO A 327 8.19 20.65 -31.19
C PRO A 327 8.68 19.43 -30.42
N VAL A 328 8.86 19.60 -29.11
CA VAL A 328 9.06 18.47 -28.19
C VAL A 328 7.70 17.81 -27.93
N CYS A 329 7.60 16.50 -28.09
CA CYS A 329 6.35 15.78 -27.89
C CYS A 329 6.34 15.01 -26.57
N LEU A 330 5.20 15.03 -25.89
CA LEU A 330 4.90 14.14 -24.77
C LEU A 330 3.88 13.08 -25.17
N TYR A 331 4.18 11.83 -24.86
CA TYR A 331 3.30 10.69 -25.08
C TYR A 331 3.03 9.97 -23.78
N ASP A 332 1.78 9.62 -23.54
CA ASP A 332 1.40 8.75 -22.45
C ASP A 332 1.52 7.28 -22.86
N LEU A 333 2.52 6.61 -22.30
CA LEU A 333 2.80 5.19 -22.51
C LEU A 333 2.40 4.34 -21.29
N SER A 334 1.58 4.88 -20.38
CA SER A 334 1.14 4.16 -19.19
C SER A 334 0.36 2.90 -19.53
N GLY A 335 -0.15 2.78 -20.76
CA GLY A 335 -0.76 1.56 -21.29
C GLY A 335 0.20 0.40 -21.57
N LEU A 336 1.53 0.59 -21.57
CA LEU A 336 2.48 -0.52 -21.69
C LEU A 336 2.47 -1.39 -20.43
N ALA A 337 2.67 -2.69 -20.62
CA ALA A 337 2.90 -3.61 -19.51
C ALA A 337 4.32 -3.43 -18.97
N LYS A 338 4.46 -3.55 -17.64
CA LYS A 338 5.67 -3.20 -16.89
C LYS A 338 5.93 -4.31 -15.88
N PHE A 339 6.93 -5.14 -16.13
CA PHE A 339 7.29 -6.24 -15.22
C PHE A 339 8.59 -5.89 -14.51
N GLY A 340 8.55 -5.84 -13.18
CA GLY A 340 9.75 -5.80 -12.36
C GLY A 340 10.29 -7.21 -12.19
N VAL A 341 11.59 -7.41 -12.45
CA VAL A 341 12.27 -8.69 -12.28
C VAL A 341 13.40 -8.51 -11.27
N ARG A 342 13.47 -9.37 -10.26
CA ARG A 342 14.62 -9.44 -9.34
C ARG A 342 15.25 -10.82 -9.36
N ALA A 343 16.56 -10.88 -9.50
CA ALA A 343 17.37 -12.10 -9.55
C ALA A 343 18.75 -11.85 -8.93
N THR A 344 19.55 -12.91 -8.80
CA THR A 344 20.95 -12.76 -8.38
C THR A 344 21.72 -11.91 -9.41
N PRO A 345 22.49 -10.89 -8.98
CA PRO A 345 23.36 -10.14 -9.87
C PRO A 345 24.32 -11.08 -10.62
N ASP A 346 24.49 -10.87 -11.94
CA ASP A 346 25.35 -11.68 -12.83
C ASP A 346 24.98 -13.18 -12.96
N GLY A 347 23.83 -13.59 -12.39
CA GLY A 347 23.30 -14.95 -12.45
C GLY A 347 22.75 -15.36 -13.82
N PRO A 348 22.30 -16.62 -13.99
CA PRO A 348 21.71 -17.10 -15.23
C PRO A 348 20.56 -16.25 -15.80
N ALA A 349 19.65 -15.73 -14.97
CA ALA A 349 18.56 -14.87 -15.44
C ALA A 349 19.07 -13.49 -15.85
N ALA A 350 20.08 -12.95 -15.17
CA ALA A 350 20.75 -11.71 -15.60
C ALA A 350 21.36 -11.87 -17.01
N GLN A 351 22.02 -13.01 -17.26
CA GLN A 351 22.58 -13.35 -18.57
C GLN A 351 21.48 -13.55 -19.64
N ALA A 352 20.35 -14.16 -19.26
CA ALA A 352 19.20 -14.34 -20.16
C ALA A 352 18.51 -13.02 -20.51
N LEU A 353 18.40 -12.09 -19.55
CA LEU A 353 17.89 -10.74 -19.77
C LEU A 353 18.86 -9.90 -20.62
N GLY A 354 20.17 -10.12 -20.47
CA GLY A 354 21.20 -9.58 -21.34
C GLY A 354 21.39 -8.06 -21.21
N THR A 355 21.06 -7.48 -20.05
CA THR A 355 21.14 -6.03 -19.80
C THR A 355 21.86 -5.75 -18.50
N ASP A 356 22.91 -4.95 -18.57
CA ASP A 356 23.68 -4.51 -17.41
C ASP A 356 22.97 -3.37 -16.66
N PHE A 357 23.40 -3.13 -15.41
CA PHE A 357 22.93 -1.98 -14.63
C PHE A 357 23.20 -0.65 -15.37
N ALA A 358 22.23 0.26 -15.29
CA ALA A 358 22.25 1.58 -15.93
C ALA A 358 22.27 1.55 -17.48
N ALA A 359 21.96 0.40 -18.07
CA ALA A 359 21.83 0.22 -19.51
C ALA A 359 20.45 -0.33 -19.88
N THR A 360 20.19 -0.38 -21.19
CA THR A 360 19.01 -1.02 -21.76
C THR A 360 19.36 -1.94 -22.89
N THR A 361 18.47 -2.89 -23.16
CA THR A 361 18.56 -3.76 -24.33
C THR A 361 17.18 -3.97 -24.90
N ARG A 362 17.07 -3.82 -26.22
CA ARG A 362 15.85 -4.14 -26.95
C ARG A 362 15.96 -5.56 -27.48
N ALA A 363 15.11 -6.46 -27.00
CA ALA A 363 15.13 -7.84 -27.50
C ALA A 363 14.40 -7.95 -28.85
N SER A 364 14.64 -9.06 -29.54
CA SER A 364 14.10 -9.31 -30.89
C SER A 364 12.57 -9.39 -30.95
N ASP A 365 11.92 -9.68 -29.83
CA ASP A 365 10.46 -9.72 -29.69
C ASP A 365 9.83 -8.34 -29.39
N GLY A 366 10.64 -7.29 -29.33
CA GLY A 366 10.21 -5.91 -29.11
C GLY A 366 10.24 -5.46 -27.64
N ARG A 367 10.51 -6.34 -26.67
CA ARG A 367 10.63 -5.95 -25.26
C ARG A 367 11.83 -5.01 -25.05
N LEU A 368 11.64 -3.97 -24.24
CA LEU A 368 12.74 -3.14 -23.75
C LEU A 368 13.06 -3.57 -22.31
N VAL A 369 14.26 -4.09 -22.11
CA VAL A 369 14.80 -4.46 -20.80
C VAL A 369 15.66 -3.31 -20.30
N VAL A 370 15.44 -2.92 -19.05
CA VAL A 370 16.12 -1.80 -18.38
C VAL A 370 16.81 -2.33 -17.13
N GLY A 371 18.13 -2.16 -17.02
CA GLY A 371 18.88 -2.47 -15.81
C GLY A 371 18.69 -1.39 -14.76
N ALA A 372 17.67 -1.55 -13.90
CA ALA A 372 17.26 -0.55 -12.92
C ALA A 372 18.15 -0.51 -11.67
N GLY A 373 18.80 -1.63 -11.36
CA GLY A 373 19.70 -1.80 -10.22
C GLY A 373 20.49 -3.10 -10.35
N PRO A 374 21.54 -3.31 -9.54
CA PRO A 374 22.18 -4.62 -9.44
C PRO A 374 21.16 -5.69 -9.03
N GLY A 375 20.94 -6.69 -9.89
CA GLY A 375 19.91 -7.73 -9.64
C GLY A 375 18.47 -7.27 -9.86
N GLU A 376 18.24 -6.08 -10.45
CA GLU A 376 16.91 -5.51 -10.67
C GLU A 376 16.72 -5.03 -12.10
N TRP A 377 15.66 -5.51 -12.76
CA TRP A 377 15.31 -5.13 -14.12
C TRP A 377 13.85 -4.68 -14.22
N LEU A 378 13.60 -3.73 -15.13
CA LEU A 378 12.27 -3.37 -15.58
C LEU A 378 12.12 -3.80 -17.03
N VAL A 379 11.11 -4.62 -17.32
CA VAL A 379 10.76 -5.07 -18.67
C VAL A 379 9.51 -4.34 -19.13
N LEU A 380 9.64 -3.58 -20.22
CA LEU A 380 8.55 -2.83 -20.85
C LEU A 380 8.12 -3.54 -22.14
N VAL A 381 6.82 -3.81 -22.25
CA VAL A 381 6.23 -4.53 -23.38
C VAL A 381 4.87 -3.98 -23.80
N GLU A 382 4.55 -4.13 -25.08
CA GLU A 382 3.23 -3.79 -25.60
C GLU A 382 2.15 -4.65 -24.96
N SER A 383 1.02 -4.04 -24.60
CA SER A 383 -0.10 -4.72 -23.92
C SER A 383 -0.66 -5.90 -24.71
N ALA A 384 -0.52 -5.92 -26.04
CA ALA A 384 -1.01 -7.02 -26.88
C ALA A 384 -0.27 -8.35 -26.64
N ILE A 385 0.95 -8.30 -26.10
CA ILE A 385 1.81 -9.48 -25.88
C ILE A 385 2.13 -9.71 -24.39
N SER A 386 1.54 -8.94 -23.47
CA SER A 386 1.94 -8.94 -22.05
C SER A 386 1.84 -10.31 -21.39
N ASP A 387 0.76 -11.06 -21.64
CA ASP A 387 0.50 -12.34 -20.98
C ASP A 387 1.39 -13.46 -21.51
N ASP A 388 1.79 -13.35 -22.78
CA ASP A 388 2.77 -14.25 -23.38
C ASP A 388 4.17 -13.95 -22.84
N VAL A 389 4.55 -12.67 -22.76
CA VAL A 389 5.85 -12.25 -22.20
C VAL A 389 5.96 -12.60 -20.73
N ARG A 390 4.90 -12.37 -19.93
CA ARG A 390 4.88 -12.75 -18.51
C ARG A 390 5.15 -14.25 -18.35
N ARG A 391 4.40 -15.10 -19.05
CA ARG A 391 4.58 -16.56 -18.99
C ARG A 391 5.97 -16.99 -19.46
N ARG A 392 6.53 -16.32 -20.47
CA ARG A 392 7.89 -16.59 -20.95
C ARG A 392 8.94 -16.17 -19.92
N LEU A 393 8.80 -14.99 -19.30
CA LEU A 393 9.69 -14.56 -18.22
C LEU A 393 9.64 -15.56 -17.06
N GLU A 394 8.44 -15.96 -16.63
CA GLU A 394 8.25 -16.98 -15.58
C GLU A 394 8.87 -18.33 -15.97
N ALA A 395 8.73 -18.77 -17.23
CA ALA A 395 9.32 -20.02 -17.71
C ALA A 395 10.86 -19.95 -17.88
N GLU A 396 11.38 -18.81 -18.38
CA GLU A 396 12.83 -18.53 -18.46
C GLU A 396 13.42 -18.63 -17.06
N VAL A 397 12.77 -17.99 -16.08
CA VAL A 397 13.12 -18.05 -14.66
C VAL A 397 13.15 -19.47 -14.10
N GLU A 398 12.07 -20.25 -14.30
CA GLU A 398 11.99 -21.62 -13.78
C GLU A 398 13.11 -22.50 -14.36
N SER A 399 13.52 -22.23 -15.60
CA SER A 399 14.60 -22.95 -16.27
C SER A 399 16.02 -22.55 -15.83
N CYS A 400 16.19 -21.38 -15.21
CA CYS A 400 17.49 -20.84 -14.81
C CYS A 400 18.08 -21.53 -13.56
N GLY A 401 17.27 -22.29 -12.80
CA GLY A 401 17.71 -22.98 -11.60
C GLY A 401 18.11 -22.04 -10.44
N GLU A 402 17.67 -20.78 -10.50
CA GLU A 402 17.88 -19.77 -9.47
C GLU A 402 16.54 -19.15 -9.03
N PHE A 403 16.53 -18.52 -7.86
CA PHE A 403 15.34 -17.82 -7.37
C PHE A 403 15.19 -16.47 -8.05
N VAL A 404 14.12 -16.29 -8.82
CA VAL A 404 13.79 -15.02 -9.48
C VAL A 404 12.34 -14.67 -9.16
N SER A 405 12.08 -13.40 -8.95
CA SER A 405 10.71 -12.89 -8.81
C SER A 405 10.34 -12.01 -10.00
N VAL A 406 9.10 -12.18 -10.48
CA VAL A 406 8.49 -11.35 -11.52
C VAL A 406 7.23 -10.72 -10.95
N VAL A 407 7.16 -9.38 -10.95
CA VAL A 407 6.05 -8.62 -10.38
C VAL A 407 5.46 -7.71 -11.45
N ASP A 408 4.15 -7.80 -11.67
CA ASP A 408 3.44 -6.86 -12.54
C ASP A 408 3.25 -5.50 -11.85
N LEU A 409 3.89 -4.47 -12.41
CA LEU A 409 3.84 -3.09 -11.95
C LEU A 409 2.97 -2.21 -12.87
N THR A 410 2.35 -2.78 -13.89
CA THR A 410 1.62 -2.09 -14.97
C THR A 410 0.64 -1.08 -14.43
N HIS A 411 -0.17 -1.50 -13.45
CA HIS A 411 -1.20 -0.66 -12.87
C HIS A 411 -0.62 0.38 -11.90
N GLY A 412 0.48 0.08 -11.21
CA GLY A 412 1.08 0.97 -10.19
C GLY A 412 1.97 2.07 -10.71
N ARG A 413 2.26 2.09 -12.01
CA ARG A 413 3.25 2.98 -12.59
C ARG A 413 2.70 3.76 -13.79
N ALA A 414 3.06 5.03 -13.85
CA ALA A 414 2.91 5.86 -15.03
C ALA A 414 4.18 5.80 -15.88
N LEU A 415 4.03 5.93 -17.19
CA LEU A 415 5.15 5.97 -18.13
C LEU A 415 4.88 7.05 -19.17
N ILE A 416 5.79 7.99 -19.30
CA ILE A 416 5.69 9.13 -20.21
C ILE A 416 6.89 9.09 -21.14
N ARG A 417 6.68 9.24 -22.44
CA ARG A 417 7.79 9.49 -23.37
C ARG A 417 7.88 10.98 -23.66
N LEU A 418 9.07 11.52 -23.49
CA LEU A 418 9.48 12.82 -23.99
C LEU A 418 10.34 12.60 -25.25
N ALA A 419 10.02 13.20 -26.38
CA ALA A 419 10.80 13.04 -27.60
C ALA A 419 10.94 14.35 -28.38
N GLY A 420 12.13 14.59 -28.94
CA GLY A 420 12.42 15.79 -29.71
C GLY A 420 13.84 16.30 -29.46
N ALA A 421 14.38 17.06 -30.41
CA ALA A 421 15.76 17.55 -30.36
C ALA A 421 16.09 18.39 -29.10
N ARG A 422 15.09 19.02 -28.49
CA ARG A 422 15.22 19.85 -27.28
C ARG A 422 14.80 19.14 -25.99
N SER A 423 14.62 17.81 -26.01
CA SER A 423 14.16 17.04 -24.84
C SER A 423 15.14 17.13 -23.65
N ALA A 424 16.45 17.08 -23.92
CA ALA A 424 17.49 17.25 -22.90
C ALA A 424 17.41 18.62 -22.21
N ASP A 425 17.24 19.70 -22.98
CA ASP A 425 17.11 21.06 -22.46
C ASP A 425 15.86 21.22 -21.57
N LEU A 426 14.75 20.60 -21.98
CA LEU A 426 13.53 20.58 -21.17
C LEU A 426 13.77 19.86 -19.85
N LEU A 427 14.38 18.67 -19.88
CA LEU A 427 14.68 17.90 -18.67
C LEU A 427 15.60 18.66 -17.73
N ALA A 428 16.60 19.39 -18.25
CA ALA A 428 17.52 20.19 -17.45
C ALA A 428 16.82 21.28 -16.59
N LYS A 429 15.59 21.70 -16.95
CA LYS A 429 14.80 22.64 -16.14
C LYS A 429 14.18 22.00 -14.90
N VAL A 430 13.96 20.70 -14.92
CA VAL A 430 13.21 19.95 -13.90
C VAL A 430 14.04 18.84 -13.23
N CYS A 431 15.25 18.59 -13.72
CA CYS A 431 16.15 17.54 -13.27
C CYS A 431 17.59 18.07 -13.24
N GLY A 432 18.31 17.78 -12.15
CA GLY A 432 19.69 18.25 -11.96
C GLY A 432 20.77 17.38 -12.62
N ILE A 433 20.39 16.50 -13.55
CA ILE A 433 21.29 15.60 -14.28
C ILE A 433 21.67 16.23 -15.62
N ASP A 434 22.92 16.07 -16.02
CA ASP A 434 23.40 16.41 -17.35
C ASP A 434 22.95 15.34 -18.35
N PHE A 435 22.15 15.73 -19.35
CA PHE A 435 21.60 14.83 -20.37
C PHE A 435 22.36 14.87 -21.71
N SER A 436 23.58 15.41 -21.73
CA SER A 436 24.45 15.35 -22.90
C SER A 436 24.80 13.90 -23.29
N ASP A 437 25.13 13.69 -24.57
CA ASP A 437 25.46 12.36 -25.10
C ASP A 437 26.68 11.71 -24.40
N ASP A 438 27.61 12.53 -23.90
CA ASP A 438 28.80 12.05 -23.19
C ASP A 438 28.47 11.48 -21.79
N ILE A 439 27.43 12.00 -21.13
CA ILE A 439 27.04 11.60 -19.77
C ILE A 439 25.89 10.60 -19.78
N THR A 440 24.92 10.78 -20.68
CA THR A 440 23.76 9.90 -20.83
C THR A 440 23.61 9.49 -22.30
N PRO A 441 24.48 8.63 -22.83
CA PRO A 441 24.35 8.13 -24.20
C PRO A 441 23.04 7.36 -24.40
N ASP A 442 22.62 7.18 -25.65
CA ASP A 442 21.44 6.37 -25.96
C ASP A 442 21.54 4.97 -25.34
N GLY A 443 20.40 4.49 -24.83
CA GLY A 443 20.30 3.25 -24.07
C GLY A 443 20.66 3.36 -22.58
N SER A 444 21.04 4.55 -22.08
CA SER A 444 21.32 4.77 -20.66
C SER A 444 20.05 4.75 -19.80
N ALA A 445 20.15 4.20 -18.59
CA ALA A 445 19.08 4.20 -17.59
C ALA A 445 19.59 4.74 -16.25
N LEU A 446 18.79 5.59 -15.59
CA LEU A 446 19.15 6.16 -14.29
C LEU A 446 17.92 6.50 -13.46
N ARG A 447 18.06 6.52 -12.13
CA ARG A 447 17.02 6.97 -11.19
C ARG A 447 17.43 8.30 -10.57
N THR A 448 16.56 9.31 -10.66
CA THR A 448 16.84 10.65 -10.13
C THR A 448 15.56 11.40 -9.77
N SER A 449 15.72 12.63 -9.28
CA SER A 449 14.60 13.56 -9.03
C SER A 449 14.26 14.33 -10.29
N VAL A 450 13.02 14.18 -10.77
CA VAL A 450 12.42 14.99 -11.85
C VAL A 450 11.20 15.70 -11.29
N ALA A 451 11.19 17.03 -11.31
CA ALA A 451 10.14 17.84 -10.72
C ALA A 451 9.83 17.46 -9.24
N LYS A 452 10.88 17.09 -8.48
CA LYS A 452 10.82 16.61 -7.07
C LYS A 452 10.22 15.22 -6.88
N LEU A 453 10.06 14.45 -7.96
CA LEU A 453 9.64 13.05 -7.91
C LEU A 453 10.81 12.12 -8.22
N VAL A 454 10.93 11.05 -7.44
CA VAL A 454 11.81 9.93 -7.81
C VAL A 454 11.27 9.31 -9.10
N THR A 455 12.08 9.34 -10.15
CA THR A 455 11.71 8.92 -11.50
C THR A 455 12.84 8.10 -12.10
N ASP A 456 12.52 6.94 -12.68
CA ASP A 456 13.46 6.24 -13.56
C ASP A 456 13.40 6.90 -14.93
N ILE A 457 14.56 7.33 -15.43
CA ILE A 457 14.72 7.91 -16.76
C ILE A 457 15.49 6.90 -17.61
N VAL A 458 14.94 6.59 -18.78
CA VAL A 458 15.59 5.73 -19.77
C VAL A 458 15.72 6.51 -21.06
N ARG A 459 16.94 6.69 -21.55
CA ARG A 459 17.17 7.22 -22.89
C ARG A 459 16.97 6.09 -23.90
N ASP A 460 16.04 6.30 -24.81
CA ASP A 460 15.57 5.35 -25.82
C ASP A 460 15.25 6.11 -27.11
N ASP A 461 16.30 6.59 -27.78
CA ASP A 461 16.21 7.46 -28.96
C ASP A 461 15.42 6.76 -30.08
N GLN A 462 14.58 7.52 -30.78
CA GLN A 462 13.70 7.00 -31.83
C GLN A 462 14.10 7.57 -33.18
N ASP A 463 14.57 6.71 -34.09
CA ASP A 463 15.02 7.10 -35.43
C ASP A 463 16.07 8.24 -35.41
N GLY A 464 16.97 8.21 -34.43
CA GLY A 464 18.01 9.22 -34.22
C GLY A 464 17.54 10.51 -33.54
N VAL A 465 16.29 10.56 -33.07
CA VAL A 465 15.75 11.68 -32.29
C VAL A 465 15.89 11.38 -30.79
N PRO A 466 16.48 12.29 -29.99
CA PRO A 466 16.56 12.14 -28.54
C PRO A 466 15.19 11.84 -27.93
N SER A 467 15.11 10.75 -27.17
CA SER A 467 13.87 10.36 -26.52
C SER A 467 14.10 9.71 -25.16
N TYR A 468 13.25 10.08 -24.20
CA TYR A 468 13.38 9.70 -22.81
C TYR A 468 12.06 9.11 -22.33
N LEU A 469 12.11 7.92 -21.75
CA LEU A 469 11.01 7.35 -20.98
C LEU A 469 11.16 7.80 -19.53
N LEU A 470 10.11 8.38 -18.97
CA LEU A 470 10.01 8.79 -17.58
C LEU A 470 9.01 7.88 -16.87
N HIS A 471 9.50 7.07 -15.96
CA HIS A 471 8.73 6.07 -15.22
C HIS A 471 8.62 6.48 -13.75
N CYS A 472 7.39 6.65 -13.26
CA CYS A 472 7.12 7.08 -11.89
C CYS A 472 5.88 6.38 -11.31
N GLU A 473 5.57 6.63 -10.05
CA GLU A 473 4.34 6.12 -9.43
C GLU A 473 3.08 6.66 -10.12
N ARG A 474 2.06 5.79 -10.29
CA ARG A 474 0.79 6.14 -10.95
C ARG A 474 0.16 7.42 -10.39
N SER A 475 0.12 7.55 -9.07
CA SER A 475 -0.47 8.70 -8.35
C SER A 475 0.21 10.03 -8.67
N SER A 476 1.47 9.98 -9.12
CA SER A 476 2.28 11.14 -9.43
C SER A 476 2.37 11.42 -10.94
N GLY A 477 1.88 10.51 -11.78
CA GLY A 477 1.98 10.60 -13.24
C GLY A 477 1.37 11.87 -13.83
N ALA A 478 0.16 12.25 -13.40
CA ALA A 478 -0.49 13.48 -13.87
C ALA A 478 0.29 14.73 -13.46
N TYR A 479 0.82 14.78 -12.23
CA TYR A 479 1.67 15.88 -11.80
C TYR A 479 2.94 15.97 -12.65
N LEU A 480 3.64 14.85 -12.89
CA LEU A 480 4.84 14.83 -13.70
C LEU A 480 4.56 15.31 -15.12
N PHE A 481 3.47 14.82 -15.73
CA PHE A 481 3.04 15.24 -17.05
C PHE A 481 2.81 16.75 -17.13
N HIS A 482 2.06 17.32 -16.18
CA HIS A 482 1.82 18.77 -16.14
C HIS A 482 3.09 19.58 -15.89
N ALA A 483 4.00 19.10 -15.04
CA ALA A 483 5.28 19.75 -14.79
C ALA A 483 6.16 19.78 -16.06
N LEU A 484 6.15 18.69 -16.85
CA LEU A 484 6.87 18.63 -18.13
C LEU A 484 6.25 19.56 -19.18
N VAL A 485 4.91 19.63 -19.26
CA VAL A 485 4.21 20.59 -20.13
C VAL A 485 4.58 22.03 -19.78
N ASP A 486 4.52 22.40 -18.51
CA ASP A 486 4.87 23.75 -18.05
C ASP A 486 6.33 24.10 -18.40
N ALA A 487 7.26 23.22 -18.03
CA ALA A 487 8.68 23.38 -18.35
C ALA A 487 8.96 23.45 -19.86
N GLY A 488 8.16 22.76 -20.66
CA GLY A 488 8.32 22.65 -22.10
C GLY A 488 7.74 23.78 -22.94
N THR A 489 7.01 24.72 -22.33
CA THR A 489 6.31 25.80 -23.05
C THR A 489 7.21 26.57 -24.02
N GLU A 490 8.46 26.85 -23.64
CA GLU A 490 9.43 27.58 -24.49
C GLU A 490 10.05 26.74 -25.61
N PHE A 491 9.89 25.42 -25.57
CA PHE A 491 10.35 24.47 -26.59
C PHE A 491 9.23 24.02 -27.53
N GLY A 492 8.09 24.72 -27.51
CA GLY A 492 6.93 24.41 -28.36
C GLY A 492 6.31 23.06 -28.03
N ILE A 493 6.25 22.67 -26.75
CA ILE A 493 5.83 21.33 -26.37
C ILE A 493 4.40 20.98 -26.85
N GLU A 494 4.25 19.80 -27.44
CA GLU A 494 2.98 19.23 -27.85
C GLU A 494 2.62 18.02 -26.97
N ALA A 495 1.51 18.13 -26.23
CA ALA A 495 0.97 17.06 -25.43
C ALA A 495 0.07 16.17 -26.29
N ILE A 496 0.57 15.01 -26.72
CA ILE A 496 -0.18 14.05 -27.52
C ILE A 496 -0.91 13.13 -26.54
N ARG A 497 -2.21 13.35 -26.43
CA ARG A 497 -3.12 12.68 -25.49
C ARG A 497 -3.83 11.50 -26.07
#